data_AF-A0A958IR16-F1
#
_entry.id   AF-A0A958IR16-F1
#
_cell.length_a   1.000
_cell.length_b   1.000
_cell.length_c   1.000
_cell.angle_alpha   90.00
_cell.angle_beta   90.00
_cell.angle_gamma   90.00
#
_symmetry.space_group_name_H-M   'P 1'
#
loop_
_entity.id
_entity.type
_entity.pdbx_description
1 polymer ?
#
loop_
_entity_poly.entity_id
_entity_poly.type
_entity_poly.pdbx_seq_one_letter_code
_entity_poly.pdbx_strand_id
1 'polypeptide(L)'
;LKCHQMDRDTYRIVADEAAKLGLKLAHHVGVKDANAWDDAAVGTASIEHWYGVPDAALHGVQQFPADFNHSNELHRFRYAGRLWREADPERLQEVLSTLVDSGVAWDPTFCIYEACRDLQRALGQPWFTEYLHPALEKFFTPSPEYHGSFFWGWTNTDEVYWKENYRIWMQAVRDFADMGGIVTTGEDAGFIYQMFGFGYLRELELHEEAGFHPLEVIQHATYNSATVLGLEHELGRIKPGYYADLVVVDGNPLENLHILFPTGINPTLDAQREGRGGIEWTIKAGIPYHAPTLFREVRGMVRSAREHP
;
A
#
# COMPACT_ATOMS: atom_id res chain seq x y z
N LEU A 1 0.45 12.06 12.15
CA LEU A 1 0.62 11.08 13.26
C LEU A 1 -0.02 9.77 12.80
N LYS A 2 0.71 8.65 12.87
CA LYS A 2 0.14 7.33 12.58
C LYS A 2 -0.40 6.72 13.87
N CYS A 3 -1.69 6.48 13.91
CA CYS A 3 -2.40 5.78 14.97
C CYS A 3 -2.45 4.29 14.61
N HIS A 4 -1.95 3.45 15.51
CA HIS A 4 -2.09 1.99 15.40
C HIS A 4 -3.31 1.51 16.19
N GLN A 5 -3.52 0.20 16.23
CA GLN A 5 -4.64 -0.43 16.93
C GLN A 5 -4.78 0.10 18.37
N MET A 6 -5.91 0.77 18.62
CA MET A 6 -6.29 1.30 19.92
C MET A 6 -7.81 1.19 20.08
N ASP A 7 -8.29 1.21 21.32
CA ASP A 7 -9.73 1.25 21.57
C ASP A 7 -10.33 2.60 21.14
N ARG A 8 -11.63 2.61 20.86
CA ARG A 8 -12.34 3.78 20.34
C ARG A 8 -12.25 5.01 21.25
N ASP A 9 -12.29 4.83 22.57
CA ASP A 9 -12.30 5.97 23.48
C ASP A 9 -10.92 6.62 23.52
N THR A 10 -9.86 5.80 23.58
CA THR A 10 -8.47 6.26 23.41
C THR A 10 -8.29 6.94 22.05
N TYR A 11 -8.83 6.36 20.97
CA TYR A 11 -8.73 6.93 19.63
C TYR A 11 -9.31 8.34 19.55
N ARG A 12 -10.52 8.54 20.09
CA ARG A 12 -11.18 9.85 20.10
C ARG A 12 -10.42 10.89 20.90
N ILE A 13 -9.80 10.50 22.02
CA ILE A 13 -8.96 11.41 22.82
C ILE A 13 -7.71 11.81 22.05
N VAL A 14 -7.03 10.84 21.41
CA VAL A 14 -5.86 11.11 20.57
C VAL A 14 -6.25 12.01 19.40
N ALA A 15 -7.41 11.78 18.79
CA ALA A 15 -7.88 12.56 17.66
C ALA A 15 -8.20 14.01 18.05
N ASP A 16 -8.87 14.23 19.17
CA ASP A 16 -9.15 15.56 19.72
C ASP A 16 -7.85 16.32 20.02
N GLU A 17 -6.85 15.66 20.62
CA GLU A 17 -5.58 16.31 20.93
C GLU A 17 -4.76 16.61 19.67
N ALA A 18 -4.73 15.69 18.71
CA ALA A 18 -4.10 15.92 17.41
C ALA A 18 -4.73 17.12 16.68
N ALA A 19 -6.05 17.25 16.71
CA ALA A 19 -6.76 18.37 16.11
C ALA A 19 -6.37 19.70 16.77
N LYS A 20 -6.27 19.77 18.10
CA LYS A 20 -5.79 20.98 18.83
C LYS A 20 -4.37 21.38 18.44
N LEU A 21 -3.53 20.40 18.11
CA LEU A 21 -2.15 20.60 17.68
C LEU A 21 -2.01 20.80 16.16
N GLY A 22 -3.10 20.76 15.40
CA GLY A 22 -3.08 20.87 13.93
C GLY A 22 -2.42 19.68 13.22
N LEU A 23 -2.36 18.52 13.87
CA LEU A 23 -1.76 17.31 13.32
C LEU A 23 -2.78 16.50 12.52
N LYS A 24 -2.39 16.08 11.31
CA LYS A 24 -3.14 15.11 10.50
C LYS A 24 -2.95 13.69 11.04
N LEU A 25 -4.00 12.88 11.02
CA LEU A 25 -4.01 11.51 11.52
C LEU A 25 -4.14 10.51 10.37
N ALA A 26 -3.28 9.50 10.38
CA ALA A 26 -3.38 8.30 9.58
C ALA A 26 -3.73 7.14 10.51
N HIS A 27 -4.72 6.32 10.20
CA HIS A 27 -5.18 5.27 11.11
C HIS A 27 -5.08 3.87 10.52
N HIS A 28 -4.28 3.02 11.16
CA HIS A 28 -4.37 1.57 11.03
C HIS A 28 -5.42 1.08 12.04
N VAL A 29 -6.62 0.81 11.54
CA VAL A 29 -7.81 0.62 12.38
C VAL A 29 -7.71 -0.62 13.29
N GLY A 30 -7.98 -0.41 14.58
CA GLY A 30 -8.13 -1.48 15.57
C GLY A 30 -9.52 -2.14 15.49
N VAL A 31 -9.70 -3.07 14.55
CA VAL A 31 -10.97 -3.74 14.19
C VAL A 31 -11.80 -4.30 15.36
N LYS A 32 -11.17 -4.58 16.51
CA LYS A 32 -11.88 -5.07 17.70
C LYS A 32 -12.78 -4.01 18.34
N ASP A 33 -12.35 -2.76 18.34
CA ASP A 33 -12.92 -1.71 19.19
C ASP A 33 -13.27 -0.42 18.40
N ALA A 34 -12.68 -0.21 17.23
CA ALA A 34 -12.97 0.90 16.31
C ALA A 34 -13.14 0.40 14.87
N ASN A 35 -13.87 1.15 14.04
CA ASN A 35 -14.03 0.87 12.61
C ASN A 35 -14.14 2.18 11.80
N ALA A 36 -14.40 2.08 10.50
CA ALA A 36 -14.46 3.24 9.60
C ALA A 36 -15.50 4.32 10.01
N TRP A 37 -16.54 3.97 10.77
CA TRP A 37 -17.48 4.95 11.31
C TRP A 37 -16.83 5.90 12.32
N ASP A 38 -15.87 5.39 13.11
CA ASP A 38 -15.15 6.21 14.07
C ASP A 38 -14.15 7.14 13.37
N ASP A 39 -13.49 6.67 12.30
CA ASP A 39 -12.65 7.49 11.44
C ASP A 39 -13.43 8.64 10.79
N ALA A 40 -14.60 8.34 10.25
CA ALA A 40 -15.51 9.34 9.70
C ALA A 40 -15.97 10.34 10.76
N ALA A 41 -16.25 9.88 11.99
CA ALA A 41 -16.74 10.73 13.07
C ALA A 41 -15.71 11.74 13.58
N VAL A 42 -14.42 11.39 13.55
CA VAL A 42 -13.33 12.27 14.02
C VAL A 42 -12.62 13.02 12.89
N GLY A 43 -12.95 12.71 11.63
CA GLY A 43 -12.37 13.38 10.46
C GLY A 43 -10.89 13.06 10.26
N THR A 44 -10.53 11.78 10.39
CA THR A 44 -9.17 11.30 10.18
C THR A 44 -8.68 11.62 8.77
N ALA A 45 -7.40 11.95 8.62
CA ALA A 45 -6.89 12.35 7.31
C ALA A 45 -6.85 11.18 6.34
N SER A 46 -6.47 9.98 6.81
CA SER A 46 -6.48 8.76 6.00
C SER A 46 -6.74 7.49 6.81
N ILE A 47 -7.44 6.55 6.18
CA ILE A 47 -7.46 5.14 6.58
C ILE A 47 -6.34 4.41 5.83
N GLU A 48 -5.57 3.62 6.58
CA GLU A 48 -4.50 2.79 6.05
C GLU A 48 -4.98 1.36 5.83
N HIS A 49 -4.55 0.74 4.73
CA HIS A 49 -4.92 -0.61 4.32
C HIS A 49 -6.41 -0.71 3.96
N TRP A 50 -7.16 -1.55 4.66
CA TRP A 50 -8.60 -1.73 4.48
C TRP A 50 -9.31 -2.07 5.79
N TYR A 51 -8.55 -2.20 6.89
CA TYR A 51 -9.10 -2.58 8.19
C TYR A 51 -10.17 -1.60 8.63
N GLY A 52 -11.24 -2.10 9.23
CA GLY A 52 -12.33 -1.26 9.73
C GLY A 52 -13.38 -0.92 8.67
N VAL A 53 -13.07 -0.98 7.37
CA VAL A 53 -14.04 -0.68 6.31
C VAL A 53 -15.06 -1.82 6.10
N PRO A 54 -14.66 -3.07 5.77
CA PRO A 54 -15.63 -4.15 5.66
C PRO A 54 -16.26 -4.49 7.02
N ASP A 55 -15.54 -4.28 8.13
CA ASP A 55 -16.05 -4.46 9.49
C ASP A 55 -17.22 -3.52 9.81
N ALA A 56 -17.15 -2.27 9.35
CA ALA A 56 -18.21 -1.27 9.50
C ALA A 56 -19.50 -1.63 8.72
N ALA A 57 -19.38 -2.50 7.72
CA ALA A 57 -20.46 -2.97 6.86
C ALA A 57 -21.06 -4.33 7.30
N LEU A 58 -20.68 -4.87 8.47
CA LEU A 58 -21.26 -6.12 8.99
C LEU A 58 -22.59 -5.89 9.74
N HIS A 59 -23.49 -6.88 9.68
CA HIS A 59 -24.70 -6.92 10.53
C HIS A 59 -24.44 -7.47 11.95
N GLY A 60 -23.20 -7.86 12.25
CA GLY A 60 -22.80 -8.45 13.52
C GLY A 60 -21.27 -8.51 13.64
N VAL A 61 -20.77 -9.57 14.26
CA VAL A 61 -19.32 -9.86 14.33
C VAL A 61 -18.87 -10.69 13.15
N GLN A 62 -17.56 -10.75 12.92
CA GLN A 62 -16.95 -11.58 11.88
C GLN A 62 -17.30 -13.06 12.08
N GLN A 63 -17.52 -13.80 10.99
CA GLN A 63 -17.79 -15.24 10.98
C GLN A 63 -16.50 -16.06 11.10
N PHE A 64 -15.61 -15.65 12.00
CA PHE A 64 -14.38 -16.37 12.30
C PHE A 64 -14.70 -17.63 13.12
N PRO A 65 -13.93 -18.72 12.96
CA PRO A 65 -14.19 -19.94 13.72
C PRO A 65 -13.92 -19.75 15.21
N ALA A 66 -14.56 -20.59 16.02
CA ALA A 66 -14.49 -20.48 17.49
C ALA A 66 -13.08 -20.68 18.07
N ASP A 67 -12.16 -21.29 17.31
CA ASP A 67 -10.74 -21.46 17.66
C ASP A 67 -9.83 -20.35 17.10
N PHE A 68 -10.42 -19.27 16.58
CA PHE A 68 -9.67 -18.10 16.14
C PHE A 68 -8.84 -17.51 17.30
N ASN A 69 -7.61 -17.10 16.98
CA ASN A 69 -6.66 -16.58 17.96
C ASN A 69 -6.02 -15.29 17.43
N HIS A 70 -6.36 -14.16 18.04
CA HIS A 70 -5.80 -12.85 17.68
C HIS A 70 -4.27 -12.79 17.82
N SER A 71 -3.67 -13.56 18.73
CA SER A 71 -2.22 -13.62 18.91
C SER A 71 -1.53 -14.51 17.88
N ASN A 72 -2.29 -15.25 17.06
CA ASN A 72 -1.74 -16.06 15.98
C ASN A 72 -1.85 -15.30 14.65
N GLU A 73 -0.70 -14.89 14.10
CA GLU A 73 -0.69 -14.10 12.88
C GLU A 73 -1.21 -14.86 11.66
N LEU A 74 -0.90 -16.15 11.53
CA LEU A 74 -1.49 -16.98 10.48
C LEU A 74 -3.02 -16.94 10.56
N HIS A 75 -3.62 -17.01 11.75
CA HIS A 75 -5.07 -16.87 11.89
C HIS A 75 -5.53 -15.47 11.44
N ARG A 76 -4.89 -14.40 11.94
CA ARG A 76 -5.26 -13.02 11.58
C ARG A 76 -5.31 -12.83 10.06
N PHE A 77 -4.24 -13.17 9.33
CA PHE A 77 -4.19 -12.95 7.88
C PHE A 77 -5.02 -13.96 7.08
N ARG A 78 -5.17 -15.21 7.55
CA ARG A 78 -6.06 -16.21 6.93
C ARG A 78 -7.52 -15.76 6.91
N TYR A 79 -8.01 -15.27 8.04
CA TYR A 79 -9.41 -14.90 8.18
C TYR A 79 -9.68 -13.46 7.72
N ALA A 80 -8.67 -12.58 7.77
CA ALA A 80 -8.72 -11.27 7.13
C ALA A 80 -9.05 -11.39 5.62
N GLY A 81 -8.45 -12.33 4.90
CA GLY A 81 -8.75 -12.59 3.48
C GLY A 81 -10.16 -13.14 3.20
N ARG A 82 -11.02 -13.26 4.21
CA ARG A 82 -12.42 -13.71 4.09
C ARG A 82 -13.40 -12.63 4.51
N LEU A 83 -12.92 -11.49 5.01
CA LEU A 83 -13.77 -10.51 5.66
C LEU A 83 -14.59 -9.70 4.65
N TRP A 84 -14.00 -9.34 3.50
CA TRP A 84 -14.66 -8.51 2.49
C TRP A 84 -15.95 -9.12 1.90
N ARG A 85 -16.07 -10.43 1.87
CA ARG A 85 -17.29 -11.12 1.41
C ARG A 85 -18.41 -11.18 2.45
N GLU A 86 -18.09 -10.89 3.70
CA GLU A 86 -19.08 -10.81 4.79
C GLU A 86 -19.72 -9.42 4.86
N ALA A 87 -19.08 -8.41 4.26
CA ALA A 87 -19.60 -7.05 4.18
C ALA A 87 -20.93 -7.02 3.42
N ASP A 88 -21.94 -6.38 4.02
CA ASP A 88 -23.20 -6.11 3.36
C ASP A 88 -23.00 -5.02 2.28
N PRO A 89 -23.36 -5.27 1.01
CA PRO A 89 -23.09 -4.32 -0.06
C PRO A 89 -23.77 -2.96 0.11
N GLU A 90 -25.00 -2.92 0.65
CA GLU A 90 -25.72 -1.65 0.83
C GLU A 90 -25.09 -0.83 1.95
N ARG A 91 -24.75 -1.48 3.07
CA ARG A 91 -24.04 -0.83 4.18
C ARG A 91 -22.63 -0.40 3.78
N LEU A 92 -21.95 -1.18 2.96
CA LEU A 92 -20.63 -0.79 2.46
C LEU A 92 -20.72 0.53 1.69
N GLN A 93 -21.70 0.71 0.81
CA GLN A 93 -21.89 1.98 0.09
C GLN A 93 -22.17 3.15 1.05
N GLU A 94 -22.91 2.91 2.14
CA GLU A 94 -23.12 3.90 3.21
C GLU A 94 -21.81 4.26 3.92
N VAL A 95 -20.98 3.27 4.26
CA VAL A 95 -19.65 3.49 4.84
C VAL A 95 -18.79 4.34 3.91
N LEU A 96 -18.70 3.96 2.63
CA LEU A 96 -17.87 4.66 1.64
C LEU A 96 -18.32 6.11 1.46
N SER A 97 -19.61 6.34 1.24
CA SER A 97 -20.15 7.70 1.09
C SER A 97 -19.92 8.56 2.34
N THR A 98 -20.05 7.98 3.54
CA THR A 98 -19.77 8.70 4.79
C THR A 98 -18.29 9.07 4.92
N LEU A 99 -17.36 8.19 4.52
CA LEU A 99 -15.94 8.50 4.50
C LEU A 99 -15.63 9.67 3.55
N VAL A 100 -16.26 9.68 2.37
CA VAL A 100 -16.15 10.79 1.41
C VAL A 100 -16.66 12.09 2.02
N ASP A 101 -17.87 12.08 2.58
CA ASP A 101 -18.50 13.28 3.17
C ASP A 101 -17.70 13.84 4.36
N SER A 102 -17.04 12.97 5.12
CA SER A 102 -16.15 13.34 6.21
C SER A 102 -14.75 13.79 5.76
N GLY A 103 -14.43 13.71 4.46
CA GLY A 103 -13.13 14.09 3.91
C GLY A 103 -11.99 13.16 4.31
N VAL A 104 -12.31 11.90 4.66
CA VAL A 104 -11.31 10.88 5.00
C VAL A 104 -10.74 10.30 3.71
N ALA A 105 -9.43 10.35 3.52
CA ALA A 105 -8.76 9.70 2.38
C ALA A 105 -8.52 8.22 2.63
N TRP A 106 -8.15 7.49 1.58
CA TRP A 106 -7.85 6.06 1.67
C TRP A 106 -6.51 5.73 1.00
N ASP A 107 -5.59 5.18 1.79
CA ASP A 107 -4.38 4.52 1.31
C ASP A 107 -4.56 2.98 1.35
N PRO A 108 -4.80 2.32 0.22
CA PRO A 108 -5.14 0.90 0.22
C PRO A 108 -3.93 0.00 0.50
N THR A 109 -2.72 0.36 0.09
CA THR A 109 -1.53 -0.52 0.21
C THR A 109 -1.79 -1.94 -0.30
N PHE A 110 -2.40 -2.11 -1.48
CA PHE A 110 -2.68 -3.43 -2.05
C PHE A 110 -1.43 -4.32 -2.02
N CYS A 111 -0.27 -3.82 -2.43
CA CYS A 111 0.95 -4.58 -2.63
C CYS A 111 1.38 -5.37 -1.39
N ILE A 112 1.19 -4.83 -0.17
CA ILE A 112 1.65 -5.52 1.03
C ILE A 112 0.94 -6.86 1.27
N TYR A 113 -0.28 -7.02 0.76
CA TYR A 113 -1.04 -8.26 0.87
C TYR A 113 -0.87 -9.18 -0.34
N GLU A 114 -0.01 -8.86 -1.30
CA GLU A 114 0.00 -9.54 -2.59
C GLU A 114 0.46 -10.99 -2.48
N ALA A 115 1.40 -11.26 -1.56
CA ALA A 115 1.80 -12.63 -1.23
C ALA A 115 0.66 -13.47 -0.65
N CYS A 116 -0.37 -12.84 -0.07
CA CYS A 116 -1.54 -13.55 0.43
C CYS A 116 -2.39 -14.14 -0.71
N ARG A 117 -2.45 -13.48 -1.88
CA ARG A 117 -3.21 -13.94 -3.05
C ARG A 117 -2.38 -14.74 -4.06
N ASP A 118 -1.05 -14.65 -4.02
CA ASP A 118 -0.13 -15.42 -4.87
C ASP A 118 1.26 -15.51 -4.23
N LEU A 119 1.46 -16.51 -3.36
CA LEU A 119 2.71 -16.65 -2.61
C LEU A 119 3.87 -17.04 -3.54
N GLN A 120 3.61 -17.91 -4.52
CA GLN A 120 4.66 -18.38 -5.44
C GLN A 120 5.24 -17.22 -6.26
N ARG A 121 4.40 -16.33 -6.78
CA ARG A 121 4.84 -15.12 -7.47
C ARG A 121 5.62 -14.20 -6.53
N ALA A 122 5.14 -14.00 -5.31
CA ALA A 122 5.79 -13.12 -4.34
C ALA A 122 7.19 -13.61 -3.91
N LEU A 123 7.39 -14.93 -3.80
CA LEU A 123 8.69 -15.55 -3.54
C LEU A 123 9.66 -15.43 -4.74
N GLY A 124 9.12 -15.38 -5.95
CA GLY A 124 9.87 -15.41 -7.21
C GLY A 124 10.21 -14.05 -7.81
N GLN A 125 10.18 -12.97 -7.02
CA GLN A 125 10.41 -11.61 -7.53
C GLN A 125 11.83 -11.47 -8.13
N PRO A 126 11.95 -11.09 -9.42
CA PRO A 126 13.24 -11.04 -10.13
C PRO A 126 14.32 -10.17 -9.47
N TRP A 127 13.93 -9.07 -8.82
CA TRP A 127 14.86 -8.17 -8.15
C TRP A 127 15.45 -8.75 -6.86
N PHE A 128 14.88 -9.82 -6.27
CA PHE A 128 15.42 -10.41 -5.05
C PHE A 128 16.86 -10.88 -5.22
N THR A 129 17.20 -11.45 -6.37
CA THR A 129 18.54 -11.98 -6.64
C THR A 129 19.62 -10.91 -6.52
N GLU A 130 19.34 -9.68 -6.94
CA GLU A 130 20.34 -8.61 -7.00
C GLU A 130 20.20 -7.57 -5.87
N TYR A 131 19.01 -7.43 -5.29
CA TYR A 131 18.67 -6.31 -4.40
C TYR A 131 18.18 -6.70 -3.02
N LEU A 132 17.79 -7.97 -2.79
CA LEU A 132 17.33 -8.39 -1.47
C LEU A 132 18.54 -8.57 -0.54
N HIS A 133 18.64 -7.71 0.48
CA HIS A 133 19.67 -7.82 1.51
C HIS A 133 19.47 -9.09 2.35
N PRO A 134 20.52 -9.85 2.72
CA PRO A 134 20.40 -11.10 3.49
C PRO A 134 19.63 -10.98 4.81
N ALA A 135 19.77 -9.84 5.50
CA ALA A 135 19.00 -9.60 6.72
C ALA A 135 17.48 -9.55 6.48
N LEU A 136 17.05 -8.95 5.37
CA LEU A 136 15.64 -8.88 4.97
C LEU A 136 15.16 -10.24 4.43
N GLU A 137 16.01 -10.95 3.68
CA GLU A 137 15.74 -12.33 3.24
C GLU A 137 15.45 -13.27 4.40
N LYS A 138 16.24 -13.19 5.47
CA LYS A 138 15.99 -13.94 6.71
C LYS A 138 14.65 -13.57 7.33
N PHE A 139 14.33 -12.27 7.37
CA PHE A 139 13.07 -11.78 7.92
C PHE A 139 11.86 -12.30 7.13
N PHE A 140 11.96 -12.41 5.80
CA PHE A 140 10.93 -12.97 4.92
C PHE A 140 10.73 -14.50 5.05
N THR A 141 11.58 -15.18 5.81
CA THR A 141 11.39 -16.62 6.03
C THR A 141 10.18 -16.83 6.95
N PRO A 142 9.27 -17.77 6.63
CA PRO A 142 8.11 -18.04 7.47
C PRO A 142 8.50 -18.33 8.92
N SER A 143 7.97 -17.54 9.85
CA SER A 143 8.34 -17.60 11.27
C SER A 143 7.24 -16.98 12.14
N PRO A 144 6.78 -17.67 13.20
CA PRO A 144 5.82 -17.10 14.15
C PRO A 144 6.40 -15.97 15.00
N GLU A 145 7.72 -15.76 14.96
CA GLU A 145 8.41 -14.71 15.71
C GLU A 145 8.50 -13.38 14.95
N TYR A 146 8.39 -13.41 13.62
CA TYR A 146 8.54 -12.23 12.77
C TYR A 146 7.18 -11.78 12.24
N HIS A 147 6.84 -10.52 12.48
CA HIS A 147 5.65 -9.90 11.92
C HIS A 147 5.69 -9.93 10.39
N GLY A 148 4.60 -10.34 9.76
CA GLY A 148 4.51 -10.42 8.31
C GLY A 148 5.13 -11.68 7.71
N SER A 149 5.50 -12.66 8.55
CA SER A 149 6.14 -13.92 8.13
C SER A 149 5.24 -15.13 8.37
N PHE A 150 3.93 -14.96 8.19
CA PHE A 150 2.88 -15.91 8.57
C PHE A 150 2.65 -17.12 7.65
N PHE A 151 3.55 -17.38 6.71
CA PHE A 151 3.31 -18.35 5.64
C PHE A 151 3.59 -19.83 6.00
N TRP A 152 3.94 -20.15 7.26
CA TRP A 152 4.34 -21.51 7.71
C TRP A 152 3.21 -22.57 7.66
N GLY A 153 1.98 -22.13 7.41
CA GLY A 153 0.83 -22.99 7.19
C GLY A 153 -0.11 -22.44 6.13
N TRP A 154 0.38 -21.59 5.22
CA TRP A 154 -0.43 -20.97 4.18
C TRP A 154 -0.87 -22.01 3.15
N THR A 155 -2.12 -21.93 2.71
CA THR A 155 -2.71 -22.91 1.80
C THR A 155 -3.20 -22.25 0.52
N ASN A 156 -3.29 -23.02 -0.56
CA ASN A 156 -3.97 -22.57 -1.79
C ASN A 156 -5.42 -22.12 -1.51
N THR A 157 -6.09 -22.72 -0.53
CA THR A 157 -7.42 -22.27 -0.10
C THR A 157 -7.39 -20.84 0.41
N ASP A 158 -6.38 -20.46 1.20
CA ASP A 158 -6.20 -19.09 1.68
C ASP A 158 -5.97 -18.13 0.50
N GLU A 159 -5.14 -18.52 -0.47
CA GLU A 159 -4.91 -17.73 -1.68
C GLU A 159 -6.19 -17.53 -2.49
N VAL A 160 -7.05 -18.55 -2.62
CA VAL A 160 -8.34 -18.42 -3.33
C VAL A 160 -9.24 -17.39 -2.64
N TYR A 161 -9.32 -17.41 -1.31
CA TYR A 161 -10.09 -16.40 -0.57
C TYR A 161 -9.48 -15.01 -0.72
N TRP A 162 -8.16 -14.88 -0.64
CA TRP A 162 -7.50 -13.61 -0.88
C TRP A 162 -7.67 -13.08 -2.31
N LYS A 163 -7.72 -13.95 -3.33
CA LYS A 163 -8.03 -13.52 -4.72
C LYS A 163 -9.42 -12.92 -4.83
N GLU A 164 -10.42 -13.50 -4.16
CA GLU A 164 -11.78 -12.93 -4.08
C GLU A 164 -11.81 -11.65 -3.26
N ASN A 165 -11.13 -11.64 -2.11
CA ASN A 165 -10.98 -10.47 -1.24
C ASN A 165 -10.46 -9.27 -2.02
N TYR A 166 -9.41 -9.46 -2.82
CA TYR A 166 -8.86 -8.41 -3.68
C TYR A 166 -9.86 -7.87 -4.69
N ARG A 167 -10.67 -8.72 -5.33
CA ARG A 167 -11.68 -8.25 -6.30
C ARG A 167 -12.69 -7.33 -5.64
N ILE A 168 -13.22 -7.73 -4.48
CA ILE A 168 -14.22 -6.95 -3.75
C ILE A 168 -13.58 -5.66 -3.21
N TRP A 169 -12.39 -5.77 -2.63
CA TRP A 169 -11.67 -4.63 -2.07
C TRP A 169 -11.28 -3.60 -3.13
N MET A 170 -10.70 -4.03 -4.25
CA MET A 170 -10.37 -3.14 -5.38
C MET A 170 -11.62 -2.44 -5.92
N GLN A 171 -12.75 -3.17 -6.03
CA GLN A 171 -14.02 -2.55 -6.42
C GLN A 171 -14.48 -1.51 -5.39
N ALA A 172 -14.37 -1.79 -4.09
CA ALA A 172 -14.74 -0.83 -3.05
C ALA A 172 -13.88 0.45 -3.10
N VAL A 173 -12.58 0.33 -3.38
CA VAL A 173 -11.69 1.50 -3.55
C VAL A 173 -12.06 2.27 -4.82
N ARG A 174 -12.43 1.59 -5.91
CA ARG A 174 -12.93 2.23 -7.13
C ARG A 174 -14.25 2.98 -6.86
N ASP A 175 -15.21 2.34 -6.20
CA ASP A 175 -16.49 2.95 -5.84
C ASP A 175 -16.29 4.19 -4.95
N PHE A 176 -15.41 4.09 -3.96
CA PHE A 176 -15.04 5.21 -3.09
C PHE A 176 -14.48 6.39 -3.89
N ALA A 177 -13.59 6.14 -4.85
CA ALA A 177 -13.06 7.18 -5.72
C ALA A 177 -14.14 7.76 -6.67
N ASP A 178 -15.02 6.93 -7.21
CA ASP A 178 -16.13 7.35 -8.07
C ASP A 178 -17.13 8.25 -7.34
N MET A 179 -17.26 8.08 -6.01
CA MET A 179 -18.02 8.97 -5.13
C MET A 179 -17.32 10.31 -4.83
N GLY A 180 -16.06 10.48 -5.24
CA GLY A 180 -15.26 11.68 -4.99
C GLY A 180 -14.25 11.53 -3.84
N GLY A 181 -14.06 10.31 -3.33
CA GLY A 181 -13.06 10.01 -2.31
C GLY A 181 -11.62 10.23 -2.80
N ILE A 182 -10.75 10.66 -1.88
CA ILE A 182 -9.32 10.84 -2.17
C ILE A 182 -8.58 9.52 -1.92
N VAL A 183 -8.05 8.93 -2.98
CA VAL A 183 -7.18 7.75 -2.89
C VAL A 183 -5.70 8.15 -2.98
N THR A 184 -4.87 7.61 -2.11
CA THR A 184 -3.40 7.79 -2.10
C THR A 184 -2.67 6.48 -2.38
N THR A 185 -1.34 6.51 -2.45
CA THR A 185 -0.50 5.34 -2.73
C THR A 185 0.56 5.18 -1.64
N GLY A 186 0.58 4.01 -1.01
CA GLY A 186 1.57 3.57 -0.03
C GLY A 186 1.98 2.10 -0.25
N GLU A 187 3.17 1.71 0.22
CA GLU A 187 3.70 0.35 0.00
C GLU A 187 3.78 -0.56 1.24
N ASP A 188 3.85 0.05 2.44
CA ASP A 188 4.08 -0.65 3.72
C ASP A 188 5.25 -1.67 3.67
N ALA A 189 6.34 -1.30 2.99
CA ALA A 189 7.42 -2.21 2.63
C ALA A 189 8.28 -2.69 3.81
N GLY A 190 9.00 -3.78 3.57
CA GLY A 190 9.85 -4.46 4.54
C GLY A 190 9.22 -5.72 5.15
N PHE A 191 7.98 -6.04 4.80
CA PHE A 191 7.23 -7.20 5.27
C PHE A 191 6.61 -7.96 4.09
N ILE A 192 6.17 -9.20 4.31
CA ILE A 192 5.31 -9.96 3.39
C ILE A 192 5.87 -9.99 1.95
N TYR A 193 7.19 -10.18 1.83
CA TYR A 193 7.91 -10.19 0.55
C TYR A 193 7.87 -8.86 -0.24
N GLN A 194 7.52 -7.73 0.37
CA GLN A 194 7.61 -6.41 -0.27
C GLN A 194 8.93 -5.71 0.03
N MET A 195 9.64 -5.33 -1.03
CA MET A 195 10.88 -4.57 -0.95
C MET A 195 10.65 -3.09 -1.15
N PHE A 196 11.37 -2.27 -0.38
CA PHE A 196 11.33 -0.81 -0.47
C PHE A 196 11.51 -0.31 -1.89
N GLY A 197 10.62 0.57 -2.34
CA GLY A 197 10.60 1.14 -3.68
C GLY A 197 9.98 0.23 -4.74
N PHE A 198 10.34 -1.06 -4.79
CA PHE A 198 9.73 -2.01 -5.72
C PHE A 198 8.25 -2.26 -5.39
N GLY A 199 7.92 -2.38 -4.10
CA GLY A 199 6.55 -2.49 -3.62
C GLY A 199 5.71 -1.27 -4.03
N TYR A 200 6.27 -0.08 -3.91
CA TYR A 200 5.62 1.17 -4.32
C TYR A 200 5.25 1.19 -5.80
N LEU A 201 6.17 0.75 -6.66
CA LEU A 201 5.88 0.65 -8.10
C LEU A 201 4.83 -0.42 -8.40
N ARG A 202 4.88 -1.54 -7.67
CA ARG A 202 3.85 -2.58 -7.78
C ARG A 202 2.49 -2.08 -7.28
N GLU A 203 2.45 -1.21 -6.28
CA GLU A 203 1.21 -0.56 -5.83
C GLU A 203 0.57 0.23 -6.97
N LEU A 204 1.35 1.03 -7.72
CA LEU A 204 0.81 1.75 -8.89
C LEU A 204 0.13 0.80 -9.89
N GLU A 205 0.77 -0.32 -10.20
CA GLU A 205 0.19 -1.35 -11.08
C GLU A 205 -1.08 -1.97 -10.49
N LEU A 206 -1.16 -2.11 -9.16
CA LEU A 206 -2.35 -2.64 -8.48
C LEU A 206 -3.50 -1.63 -8.46
N HIS A 207 -3.23 -0.33 -8.40
CA HIS A 207 -4.28 0.67 -8.65
C HIS A 207 -4.77 0.58 -10.10
N GLU A 208 -3.88 0.39 -11.08
CA GLU A 208 -4.32 0.14 -12.47
C GLU A 208 -5.14 -1.17 -12.58
N GLU A 209 -4.75 -2.26 -11.89
CA GLU A 209 -5.52 -3.51 -11.79
C GLU A 209 -6.91 -3.28 -11.16
N ALA A 210 -7.03 -2.35 -10.20
CA ALA A 210 -8.29 -1.95 -9.59
C ALA A 210 -9.21 -1.14 -10.53
N GLY A 211 -8.75 -0.81 -11.74
CA GLY A 211 -9.52 -0.11 -12.77
C GLY A 211 -9.30 1.40 -12.78
N PHE A 212 -8.25 1.91 -12.13
CA PHE A 212 -7.87 3.31 -12.25
C PHE A 212 -7.15 3.59 -13.57
N HIS A 213 -7.48 4.71 -14.21
CA HIS A 213 -6.73 5.16 -15.37
C HIS A 213 -5.30 5.53 -14.95
N PRO A 214 -4.25 5.27 -15.75
CA PRO A 214 -2.85 5.57 -15.37
C PRO A 214 -2.63 7.02 -14.89
N LEU A 215 -3.39 7.98 -15.41
CA LEU A 215 -3.36 9.36 -14.93
C LEU A 215 -3.86 9.51 -13.49
N GLU A 216 -4.95 8.81 -13.12
CA GLU A 216 -5.45 8.76 -11.74
C GLU A 216 -4.41 8.10 -10.83
N VAL A 217 -3.78 7.01 -11.28
CA VAL A 217 -2.70 6.32 -10.56
C VAL A 217 -1.54 7.27 -10.24
N ILE A 218 -1.04 8.03 -11.22
CA ILE A 218 0.01 9.04 -10.98
C ILE A 218 -0.51 10.14 -10.03
N GLN A 219 -1.78 10.52 -10.13
CA GLN A 219 -2.39 11.51 -9.23
C GLN A 219 -2.46 11.02 -7.78
N HIS A 220 -2.79 9.74 -7.56
CA HIS A 220 -2.80 9.11 -6.24
C HIS A 220 -1.43 9.24 -5.56
N ALA A 221 -0.36 8.96 -6.29
CA ALA A 221 1.02 9.02 -5.80
C ALA A 221 1.60 10.43 -5.67
N THR A 222 0.92 11.46 -6.19
CA THR A 222 1.44 12.83 -6.24
C THR A 222 0.52 13.83 -5.56
N TYR A 223 -0.42 14.42 -6.29
CA TYR A 223 -1.28 15.49 -5.80
C TYR A 223 -2.19 15.04 -4.65
N ASN A 224 -2.74 13.83 -4.71
CA ASN A 224 -3.62 13.35 -3.65
C ASN A 224 -2.83 13.15 -2.34
N SER A 225 -1.68 12.49 -2.39
CA SER A 225 -0.78 12.38 -1.22
C SER A 225 -0.37 13.75 -0.67
N ALA A 226 -0.05 14.73 -1.53
CA ALA A 226 0.24 16.09 -1.09
C ALA A 226 -0.96 16.73 -0.37
N THR A 227 -2.18 16.51 -0.87
CA THR A 227 -3.43 17.02 -0.27
C THR A 227 -3.69 16.42 1.11
N VAL A 228 -3.52 15.10 1.27
CA VAL A 228 -3.71 14.44 2.57
C VAL A 228 -2.70 14.95 3.61
N LEU A 229 -1.48 15.26 3.17
CA LEU A 229 -0.44 15.85 4.00
C LEU A 229 -0.64 17.35 4.29
N GLY A 230 -1.59 18.03 3.62
CA GLY A 230 -1.78 19.48 3.72
C GLY A 230 -0.68 20.30 3.04
N LEU A 231 -0.05 19.73 2.02
CA LEU A 231 1.07 20.29 1.26
C LEU A 231 0.75 20.45 -0.24
N GLU A 232 -0.53 20.45 -0.63
CA GLU A 232 -1.01 20.57 -2.01
C GLU A 232 -0.62 21.88 -2.71
N HIS A 233 -0.21 22.88 -1.94
CA HIS A 233 0.30 24.17 -2.41
C HIS A 233 1.83 24.21 -2.59
N GLU A 234 2.53 23.15 -2.20
CA GLU A 234 3.99 23.07 -2.18
C GLU A 234 4.53 21.82 -2.91
N LEU A 235 3.74 20.74 -2.97
CA LEU A 235 4.12 19.42 -3.49
C LEU A 235 3.09 18.83 -4.47
N GLY A 236 3.47 17.73 -5.11
CA GLY A 236 2.57 16.91 -5.93
C GLY A 236 2.21 17.47 -7.30
N ARG A 237 2.75 18.64 -7.67
CA ARG A 237 2.56 19.28 -9.00
C ARG A 237 3.81 20.00 -9.47
N ILE A 238 4.01 20.02 -10.79
CA ILE A 238 5.05 20.83 -11.43
C ILE A 238 4.46 22.22 -11.71
N LYS A 239 4.70 23.18 -10.82
CA LYS A 239 4.18 24.55 -10.91
C LYS A 239 5.14 25.56 -10.29
N PRO A 240 5.22 26.82 -10.79
CA PRO A 240 6.00 27.86 -10.12
C PRO A 240 5.61 28.02 -8.64
N GLY A 241 6.60 28.11 -7.77
CA GLY A 241 6.43 28.22 -6.32
C GLY A 241 6.41 26.90 -5.55
N TYR A 242 6.37 25.75 -6.25
CA TYR A 242 6.40 24.42 -5.62
C TYR A 242 7.85 23.95 -5.43
N TYR A 243 8.06 22.99 -4.54
CA TYR A 243 9.37 22.34 -4.39
C TYR A 243 9.80 21.65 -5.68
N ALA A 244 11.09 21.71 -5.97
CA ALA A 244 11.71 20.99 -7.08
C ALA A 244 11.91 19.51 -6.73
N ASP A 245 10.79 18.81 -6.52
CA ASP A 245 10.69 17.38 -6.28
C ASP A 245 10.19 16.70 -7.56
N LEU A 246 11.12 16.12 -8.34
CA LEU A 246 10.86 15.64 -9.69
C LEU A 246 11.42 14.24 -9.88
N VAL A 247 10.76 13.46 -10.74
CA VAL A 247 11.26 12.19 -11.26
C VAL A 247 11.38 12.33 -12.77
N VAL A 248 12.55 12.03 -13.32
CA VAL A 248 12.82 12.03 -14.76
C VAL A 248 12.89 10.58 -15.22
N VAL A 249 12.07 10.24 -16.20
CA VAL A 249 11.90 8.86 -16.69
C VAL A 249 12.07 8.84 -18.20
N ASP A 250 12.77 7.82 -18.71
CA ASP A 250 12.90 7.59 -20.16
C ASP A 250 11.68 6.81 -20.70
N GLY A 251 10.58 7.53 -20.92
CA GLY A 251 9.33 6.97 -21.45
C GLY A 251 8.09 7.71 -20.96
N ASN A 252 6.91 7.25 -21.38
CA ASN A 252 5.63 7.79 -20.94
C ASN A 252 4.95 6.84 -19.93
N PRO A 253 4.88 7.19 -18.63
CA PRO A 253 4.32 6.28 -17.61
C PRO A 253 2.79 6.15 -17.72
N LEU A 254 2.14 7.03 -18.51
CA LEU A 254 0.72 6.91 -18.81
C LEU A 254 0.41 5.83 -19.85
N GLU A 255 1.43 5.38 -20.60
CA GLU A 255 1.29 4.26 -21.56
C GLU A 255 1.68 2.92 -20.93
N ASN A 256 2.60 2.94 -19.97
CA ASN A 256 3.11 1.72 -19.34
C ASN A 256 3.82 2.05 -18.01
N LEU A 257 3.22 1.71 -16.87
CA LEU A 257 3.81 1.94 -15.55
C LEU A 257 5.12 1.16 -15.33
N HIS A 258 5.36 0.08 -16.06
CA HIS A 258 6.60 -0.70 -15.95
C HIS A 258 7.86 0.13 -16.26
N ILE A 259 7.75 1.26 -16.97
CA ILE A 259 8.91 2.13 -17.23
C ILE A 259 9.49 2.72 -15.94
N LEU A 260 8.73 2.72 -14.85
CA LEU A 260 9.19 3.27 -13.58
C LEU A 260 10.16 2.32 -12.86
N PHE A 261 10.19 1.04 -13.24
CA PHE A 261 11.07 0.07 -12.62
C PHE A 261 12.54 0.33 -12.99
N PRO A 262 13.44 0.42 -11.99
CA PRO A 262 14.85 0.69 -12.22
C PRO A 262 15.58 -0.47 -12.93
N THR A 263 14.97 -1.66 -13.00
CA THR A 263 15.45 -2.81 -13.78
C THR A 263 15.14 -2.70 -15.27
N GLY A 264 14.37 -1.70 -15.70
CA GLY A 264 13.87 -1.55 -17.07
C GLY A 264 12.72 -2.51 -17.39
N ILE A 265 12.15 -2.36 -18.59
CA ILE A 265 11.09 -3.24 -19.12
C ILE A 265 11.73 -4.39 -19.92
N ASN A 266 11.16 -5.59 -19.80
CA ASN A 266 11.59 -6.81 -20.50
C ASN A 266 11.67 -6.63 -22.05
N PRO A 267 12.64 -7.27 -22.73
CA PRO A 267 13.29 -6.89 -23.99
C PRO A 267 12.58 -7.36 -25.28
N THR A 268 11.31 -7.78 -25.23
CA THR A 268 10.63 -8.39 -26.39
C THR A 268 10.11 -7.41 -27.44
N LEU A 269 10.15 -6.10 -27.18
CA LEU A 269 9.75 -5.07 -28.15
C LEU A 269 10.92 -4.34 -28.81
N ASP A 270 12.15 -4.50 -28.32
CA ASP A 270 13.27 -3.77 -28.89
C ASP A 270 14.60 -4.43 -28.52
N ALA A 271 15.11 -5.27 -29.41
CA ALA A 271 16.55 -5.50 -29.53
C ALA A 271 17.34 -4.18 -29.76
N GLN A 272 16.65 -3.03 -29.92
CA GLN A 272 17.21 -1.68 -29.99
C GLN A 272 17.09 -0.84 -28.70
N ARG A 273 16.52 -1.37 -27.61
CA ARG A 273 16.30 -0.67 -26.31
C ARG A 273 16.93 -1.39 -25.12
N GLU A 274 17.95 -2.22 -25.34
CA GLU A 274 18.79 -2.66 -24.22
C GLU A 274 19.31 -1.43 -23.47
N GLY A 275 18.87 -1.25 -22.22
CA GLY A 275 19.26 -0.13 -21.36
C GLY A 275 18.42 1.15 -21.47
N ARG A 276 17.19 1.10 -22.00
CA ARG A 276 16.22 2.22 -21.96
C ARG A 276 15.02 1.92 -21.04
N GLY A 277 14.44 2.98 -20.46
CA GLY A 277 13.43 2.90 -19.39
C GLY A 277 14.05 2.97 -17.98
N GLY A 278 13.19 3.06 -16.97
CA GLY A 278 13.60 3.31 -15.59
C GLY A 278 13.65 4.80 -15.26
N ILE A 279 13.71 5.09 -13.96
CA ILE A 279 13.95 6.42 -13.44
C ILE A 279 15.43 6.78 -13.69
N GLU A 280 15.68 7.82 -14.47
CA GLU A 280 17.03 8.31 -14.76
C GLU A 280 17.51 9.25 -13.63
N TRP A 281 16.65 10.18 -13.22
CA TRP A 281 16.95 11.14 -12.15
C TRP A 281 15.81 11.23 -11.15
N THR A 282 16.17 11.23 -9.87
CA THR A 282 15.32 11.72 -8.79
C THR A 282 15.87 13.07 -8.37
N ILE A 283 15.07 14.12 -8.39
CA ILE A 283 15.45 15.45 -7.93
C ILE A 283 14.66 15.71 -6.67
N LYS A 284 15.34 15.98 -5.55
CA LYS A 284 14.71 16.30 -4.27
C LYS A 284 15.16 17.68 -3.82
N ALA A 285 14.22 18.59 -3.61
CA ALA A 285 14.48 19.99 -3.26
C ALA A 285 15.53 20.66 -4.19
N GLY A 286 15.49 20.32 -5.48
CA GLY A 286 16.43 20.82 -6.49
C GLY A 286 17.80 20.13 -6.53
N ILE A 287 18.05 19.13 -5.67
CA ILE A 287 19.28 18.33 -5.68
C ILE A 287 19.07 17.10 -6.56
N PRO A 288 19.83 16.95 -7.67
CA PRO A 288 19.69 15.81 -8.57
C PRO A 288 20.46 14.58 -8.05
N TYR A 289 19.80 13.43 -8.08
CA TYR A 289 20.36 12.11 -7.77
C TYR A 289 20.24 11.22 -9.00
N HIS A 290 21.37 10.71 -9.48
CA HIS A 290 21.40 9.81 -10.64
C HIS A 290 20.99 8.39 -10.21
N ALA A 291 19.74 8.02 -10.50
CA ALA A 291 19.15 6.78 -10.00
C ALA A 291 19.91 5.52 -10.47
N PRO A 292 20.37 5.41 -11.74
CA PRO A 292 21.17 4.28 -12.18
C PRO A 292 22.49 4.11 -11.43
N THR A 293 23.12 5.20 -10.95
CA THR A 293 24.32 5.10 -10.09
C THR A 293 23.95 4.55 -8.72
N LEU A 294 22.94 5.13 -8.06
CA LEU A 294 22.49 4.67 -6.73
C LEU A 294 22.10 3.19 -6.76
N PHE A 295 21.42 2.74 -7.82
CA PHE A 295 20.98 1.37 -7.95
C PHE A 295 22.15 0.38 -8.12
N ARG A 296 23.22 0.78 -8.83
CA ARG A 296 24.46 -0.01 -8.89
C ARG A 296 25.17 -0.09 -7.53
N GLU A 297 25.17 1.01 -6.77
CA GLU A 297 25.75 1.04 -5.42
C GLU A 297 25.00 0.12 -4.46
N VAL A 298 23.66 0.17 -4.45
CA VAL A 298 22.83 -0.74 -3.64
C VAL A 298 23.10 -2.20 -4.00
N ARG A 299 23.19 -2.53 -5.30
CA ARG A 299 23.56 -3.88 -5.76
C ARG A 299 24.93 -4.30 -5.20
N GLY A 300 25.90 -3.39 -5.19
CA GLY A 300 27.21 -3.60 -4.60
C GLY A 300 27.16 -3.89 -3.09
N MET A 301 26.35 -3.14 -2.34
CA MET A 301 26.13 -3.35 -0.91
C MET A 301 25.52 -4.73 -0.63
N VAL A 302 24.51 -5.13 -1.39
CA VAL A 302 23.85 -6.44 -1.23
C VAL A 302 24.82 -7.58 -1.56
N ARG A 303 25.61 -7.45 -2.62
CA ARG A 303 26.66 -8.44 -2.95
C ARG A 303 27.69 -8.56 -1.83
N SER A 304 28.20 -7.43 -1.32
CA SER A 304 29.16 -7.41 -0.23
C SER A 304 28.62 -8.08 1.03
N ALA A 305 27.36 -7.82 1.39
CA ALA A 305 26.69 -8.45 2.54
C ALA A 305 26.46 -9.95 2.35
N ARG A 306 26.24 -10.42 1.11
CA ARG A 306 26.12 -11.85 0.81
C ARG A 306 27.45 -12.59 0.90
N GLU A 307 28.56 -11.92 0.56
CA GLU A 307 29.91 -12.48 0.65
C GLU A 307 30.46 -12.47 2.10
N HIS A 308 29.98 -11.56 2.94
CA HIS A 308 30.40 -11.38 4.34
C HIS A 308 29.18 -11.43 5.29
N PRO A 309 28.56 -12.61 5.46
CA PRO A 309 27.27 -12.77 6.15
C PRO A 309 27.29 -12.50 7.66
#